data_AF-A0A5B1RBA3-F1
#
_entry.id   AF-A0A5B1RBA3-F1
#
_cell.length_a   1.000
_cell.length_b   1.000
_cell.length_c   1.000
_cell.angle_alpha   90.00
_cell.angle_beta   90.00
_cell.angle_gamma   90.00
#
_symmetry.space_group_name_H-M   'P 1'
#
loop_
_entity.id
_entity.type
_entity.pdbx_description
1 polymer ?
#
loop_
_entity_poly.entity_id
_entity_poly.type
_entity_poly.pdbx_seq_one_letter_code
_entity_poly.pdbx_strand_id
1 'polypeptide(L)'
;MCEGEDSAYRCVDCAESHMFCQDCLVQRHGRLPLHTVQVWTDDAFFAPYSLHQAGLVVQLGHDGCSCPNPKTPSKPLTVIDVSGIHSPLVQLMRARWWPATVVRPRTVVTFRTLRLFHALTIQGKVNAYDFYSGLAQVTDSVGLRGLKSSYKEFIRCVRIFCHLRMCKRARRAHDLKGVENTQVGELALPCPACPRPGINMTANLEDIPPEEWYLYSLILAIDANFKLKLKNRGTKSILFLDGWAYFVETAPYMTHLANTTDIKEASWPAKHCSSEHNALRGANMPHSKHFAINRVGAAICARHLFYRVQGVVDLHRGERYAAMDYAVFSSLGATAKKIKDLIFSYDIACAWSVNFFKRLDESYTEIYQLPDDAVVTFCIPKFHLKAHGQDCKCAFNFNHTEGVGRTCGEGIEAGWADTNPAAVSTREMGSAHRQEVLNDFFGAINWRKIKTMGE
;
A
#
# COMPACT_ATOMS: atom_id res chain seq x y z
N MET A 1 18.64 11.53 45.66
CA MET A 1 18.43 12.88 45.08
C MET A 1 19.79 13.36 44.59
N CYS A 2 19.85 14.25 43.59
CA CYS A 2 21.12 14.85 43.19
C CYS A 2 21.63 15.70 44.37
N GLU A 3 22.75 15.32 44.97
CA GLU A 3 23.37 16.04 46.10
C GLU A 3 24.47 17.00 45.64
N GLY A 4 24.71 17.10 44.34
CA GLY A 4 25.72 18.00 43.76
C GLY A 4 25.21 19.44 43.62
N GLU A 5 26.08 20.41 43.93
CA GLU A 5 25.82 21.86 43.88
C GLU A 5 25.55 22.38 42.45
N ASP A 6 25.90 21.62 41.40
CA ASP A 6 25.78 22.00 39.98
C ASP A 6 24.56 21.39 39.26
N SER A 7 23.38 21.45 39.86
CA SER A 7 22.15 20.96 39.21
C SER A 7 21.63 21.94 38.15
N ALA A 8 22.15 21.85 36.92
CA ALA A 8 21.78 22.72 35.80
C ALA A 8 20.92 22.03 34.72
N TYR A 9 20.77 20.71 34.75
CA TYR A 9 20.16 19.94 33.66
C TYR A 9 18.80 19.38 34.04
N ARG A 10 17.87 19.30 33.09
CA ARG A 10 16.60 18.59 33.29
C ARG A 10 16.22 17.75 32.08
N CYS A 11 15.44 16.71 32.31
CA CYS A 11 14.79 15.95 31.25
C CYS A 11 13.34 16.41 31.10
N VAL A 12 12.89 16.60 29.85
CA VAL A 12 11.50 17.00 29.55
C VAL A 12 10.57 15.82 29.25
N ASP A 13 11.13 14.63 29.03
CA ASP A 13 10.39 13.40 28.74
C ASP A 13 10.15 12.54 30.01
N CYS A 14 10.92 12.78 31.08
CA CYS A 14 10.70 12.15 32.38
C CYS A 14 9.50 12.80 33.08
N ALA A 15 8.72 12.02 33.82
CA ALA A 15 7.61 12.54 34.62
C ALA A 15 8.07 13.45 35.77
N GLU A 16 9.32 13.27 36.23
CA GLU A 16 9.95 14.07 37.27
C GLU A 16 10.54 15.37 36.68
N SER A 17 10.23 16.50 37.29
CA SER A 17 10.73 17.84 36.91
C SER A 17 12.03 18.24 37.61
N HIS A 18 12.70 17.28 38.26
CA HIS A 18 13.92 17.54 39.03
C HIS A 18 15.08 17.99 38.13
N MET A 19 15.95 18.84 38.68
CA MET A 19 17.23 19.17 38.08
C MET A 19 18.32 18.17 38.52
N PHE A 20 19.26 17.92 37.63
CA PHE A 20 20.35 16.97 37.76
C PHE A 20 21.68 17.66 37.48
N CYS A 21 22.74 17.26 38.15
CA CYS A 21 24.09 17.48 37.64
C CYS A 21 24.32 16.61 36.39
N GLN A 22 25.39 16.90 35.64
CA GLN A 22 25.69 16.19 34.39
C GLN A 22 25.83 14.66 34.59
N ASP A 23 26.52 14.22 35.64
CA ASP A 23 26.73 12.80 35.92
C ASP A 23 25.44 12.08 36.29
N CYS A 24 24.61 12.69 37.16
CA CYS A 24 23.30 12.16 37.50
C CYS A 24 22.39 12.07 36.27
N LEU A 25 22.46 13.05 35.37
CA LEU A 25 21.72 13.03 34.11
C LEU A 25 22.15 11.83 33.25
N VAL A 26 23.46 11.64 33.04
CA VAL A 26 24.00 10.52 32.23
C VAL A 26 23.65 9.17 32.86
N GLN A 27 23.88 9.00 34.16
CA GLN A 27 23.62 7.75 34.86
C GLN A 27 22.14 7.35 34.76
N ARG A 28 21.24 8.31 35.02
CA ARG A 28 19.79 8.05 35.00
C ARG A 28 19.27 7.75 33.59
N HIS A 29 19.83 8.41 32.58
CA HIS A 29 19.41 8.23 31.18
C HIS A 29 20.20 7.14 30.44
N GLY A 30 21.06 6.38 31.11
CA GLY A 30 21.80 5.27 30.51
C GLY A 30 20.91 4.23 29.81
N ARG A 31 19.67 4.05 30.29
CA ARG A 31 18.64 3.19 29.69
C ARG A 31 17.56 3.94 28.89
N LEU A 32 17.63 5.27 28.86
CA LEU A 32 16.67 6.16 28.21
C LEU A 32 17.39 7.16 27.28
N PRO A 33 18.20 6.67 26.31
CA PRO A 33 19.16 7.50 25.60
C PRO A 33 18.55 8.45 24.55
N LEU A 34 17.24 8.37 24.33
CA LEU A 34 16.49 9.18 23.36
C LEU A 34 15.56 10.19 24.04
N HIS A 35 15.72 10.38 25.35
CA HIS A 35 15.03 11.43 26.08
C HIS A 35 15.62 12.79 25.73
N THR A 36 14.74 13.77 25.59
CA THR A 36 15.10 15.16 25.36
C THR A 36 15.47 15.82 26.68
N VAL A 37 16.56 16.60 26.66
CA VAL A 37 17.10 17.28 27.84
C VAL A 37 17.36 18.75 27.55
N GLN A 38 17.39 19.55 28.61
CA GLN A 38 17.65 20.99 28.57
C GLN A 38 18.69 21.34 29.63
N VAL A 39 19.44 22.41 29.38
CA VAL A 39 20.41 23.00 30.32
C VAL A 39 19.96 24.41 30.68
N TRP A 40 20.07 24.76 31.95
CA TRP A 40 19.85 26.11 32.45
C TRP A 40 21.05 26.99 32.07
N THR A 41 20.81 28.10 31.39
CA THR A 41 21.85 29.03 30.95
C THR A 41 22.05 30.16 31.96
N ASP A 42 23.20 30.84 31.87
CA ASP A 42 23.50 32.03 32.67
C ASP A 42 22.52 33.18 32.39
N ASP A 43 21.96 33.22 31.18
CA ASP A 43 20.91 34.15 30.74
C ASP A 43 19.51 33.78 31.30
N ALA A 44 19.44 32.89 32.30
CA ALA A 44 18.24 32.49 33.02
C ALA A 44 17.12 31.87 32.17
N PHE A 45 17.47 31.05 31.18
CA PHE A 45 16.50 30.25 30.42
C PHE A 45 16.97 28.82 30.18
N PHE A 46 16.03 27.92 29.88
CA PHE A 46 16.36 26.55 29.48
C PHE A 46 16.70 26.50 27.99
N ALA A 47 17.98 26.29 27.68
CA ALA A 47 18.43 26.00 26.34
C ALA A 47 18.32 24.50 26.04
N PRO A 48 17.99 24.11 24.79
CA PRO A 48 18.05 22.72 24.41
C PRO A 48 19.44 22.13 24.54
N TYR A 49 19.50 20.88 24.99
CA TYR A 49 20.75 20.14 25.16
C TYR A 49 20.58 18.71 24.63
N SER A 50 21.64 17.93 24.61
CA SER A 50 21.55 16.52 24.23
C SER A 50 22.30 15.65 25.22
N LEU A 51 21.81 14.43 25.43
CA LEU A 51 22.49 13.45 26.25
C LEU A 51 23.90 13.13 25.71
N HIS A 52 24.10 13.23 24.39
CA HIS A 52 25.43 13.10 23.79
C HIS A 52 26.38 14.23 24.22
N GLN A 53 25.93 15.50 24.21
CA GLN A 53 26.70 16.63 24.73
C GLN A 53 26.98 16.51 26.23
N ALA A 54 26.02 15.94 26.98
CA ALA A 54 26.21 15.61 28.39
C ALA A 54 27.23 14.47 28.63
N GLY A 55 27.71 13.81 27.57
CA GLY A 55 28.70 12.73 27.66
C GLY A 55 28.11 11.32 27.67
N LEU A 56 26.79 11.14 27.47
CA LEU A 56 26.19 9.81 27.39
C LEU A 56 26.71 9.08 26.15
N VAL A 57 27.36 7.95 26.40
CA VAL A 57 27.77 6.96 25.39
C VAL A 57 26.96 5.69 25.59
N VAL A 58 26.18 5.34 24.58
CA VAL A 58 25.42 4.08 24.57
C VAL A 58 26.29 2.99 23.97
N GLN A 59 26.44 1.88 24.67
CA GLN A 59 27.14 0.70 24.17
C GLN A 59 26.10 -0.41 23.97
N LEU A 60 25.70 -0.65 22.72
CA LEU A 60 24.68 -1.67 22.42
C LEU A 60 25.32 -3.06 22.27
N GLY A 61 24.52 -4.10 22.51
CA GLY A 61 24.95 -5.50 22.42
C GLY A 61 25.27 -6.17 23.76
N HIS A 62 25.29 -5.40 24.85
CA HIS A 62 25.65 -5.86 26.21
C HIS A 62 24.56 -5.55 27.26
N ASP A 63 23.31 -5.34 26.83
CA ASP A 63 22.15 -5.09 27.72
C ASP A 63 22.38 -4.01 28.80
N GLY A 64 23.17 -2.99 28.46
CA GLY A 64 23.52 -1.87 29.33
C GLY A 64 24.83 -2.01 30.10
N CYS A 65 25.52 -3.16 30.00
CA CYS A 65 26.87 -3.32 30.53
C CYS A 65 27.92 -2.67 29.63
N SER A 66 29.09 -2.35 30.22
CA SER A 66 30.23 -1.87 29.46
C SER A 66 30.80 -2.95 28.54
N CYS A 67 31.03 -2.60 27.29
CA CYS A 67 31.73 -3.38 26.30
C CYS A 67 33.20 -3.53 26.73
N PRO A 68 33.76 -4.76 26.76
CA PRO A 68 35.17 -4.97 27.08
C PRO A 68 36.12 -4.49 25.97
N ASN A 69 35.62 -4.22 24.76
CA ASN A 69 36.41 -3.72 23.63
C ASN A 69 35.67 -2.61 22.87
N PRO A 70 35.47 -1.43 23.49
CA PRO A 70 34.70 -0.36 22.89
C PRO A 70 35.47 0.23 21.70
N LYS A 71 34.83 0.29 20.54
CA LYS A 71 35.35 1.01 19.38
C LYS A 71 34.69 2.37 19.28
N THR A 72 35.49 3.44 19.44
CA THR A 72 35.02 4.80 19.24
C THR A 72 34.70 5.03 17.76
N PRO A 73 33.45 5.37 17.40
CA PRO A 73 33.10 5.63 16.01
C PRO A 73 33.76 6.94 15.55
N SER A 74 34.17 6.98 14.28
CA SER A 74 34.75 8.20 13.69
C SER A 74 33.75 9.33 13.45
N LYS A 75 32.44 9.03 13.50
CA LYS A 75 31.33 9.98 13.36
C LYS A 75 30.15 9.57 14.23
N PRO A 76 29.35 10.52 14.74
CA PRO A 76 28.12 10.21 15.49
C PRO A 76 27.08 9.54 14.59
N LEU A 77 26.24 8.69 15.19
CA LEU A 77 25.11 8.03 14.51
C LEU A 77 23.84 8.85 14.75
N THR A 78 23.17 9.29 13.69
CA THR A 78 21.87 9.95 13.77
C THR A 78 20.74 8.95 14.02
N VAL A 79 19.90 9.15 15.04
CA VAL A 79 18.71 8.36 15.36
C VAL A 79 17.46 9.21 15.18
N ILE A 80 16.55 8.77 14.29
CA ILE A 80 15.25 9.39 14.07
C ILE A 80 14.22 8.68 14.97
N ASP A 81 13.80 9.33 16.05
CA ASP A 81 12.80 8.87 16.99
C ASP A 81 11.55 9.77 17.01
N VAL A 82 10.44 9.31 17.58
CA VAL A 82 9.22 10.13 17.75
C VAL A 82 9.44 11.30 18.70
N SER A 83 10.42 11.24 19.62
CA SER A 83 10.82 12.38 20.46
C SER A 83 11.71 13.39 19.71
N GLY A 84 12.20 13.06 18.52
CA GLY A 84 13.08 13.93 17.72
C GLY A 84 14.26 13.20 17.08
N ILE A 85 15.23 13.97 16.57
CA ILE A 85 16.44 13.48 15.91
C ILE A 85 17.65 13.59 16.86
N HIS A 86 18.27 12.46 17.20
CA HIS A 86 19.31 12.29 18.21
C HIS A 86 20.65 11.81 17.59
N SER A 87 21.76 11.80 18.35
CA SER A 87 23.10 11.40 17.85
C SER A 87 23.94 10.43 18.74
N PRO A 88 23.47 9.21 19.12
CA PRO A 88 24.22 8.23 19.95
C PRO A 88 25.24 7.35 19.16
N LEU A 89 25.73 6.22 19.70
CA LEU A 89 26.75 5.32 19.08
C LEU A 89 26.36 3.80 19.13
N VAL A 90 26.51 3.07 18.00
CA VAL A 90 26.60 1.59 17.64
C VAL A 90 25.74 0.46 18.29
N GLN A 91 25.29 -0.52 17.44
CA GLN A 91 24.54 -1.85 17.45
C GLN A 91 22.99 -1.89 17.53
N LEU A 92 22.33 -1.94 16.37
CA LEU A 92 21.09 -1.19 16.17
C LEU A 92 19.80 -2.01 16.26
N MET A 93 19.72 -3.18 15.63
CA MET A 93 18.45 -3.92 15.49
C MET A 93 17.94 -4.48 16.82
N ARG A 94 18.82 -5.00 17.69
CA ARG A 94 18.45 -5.46 19.05
C ARG A 94 17.95 -4.30 19.91
N ALA A 95 18.54 -3.12 19.73
CA ALA A 95 18.10 -1.87 20.36
C ALA A 95 16.84 -1.27 19.74
N ARG A 96 16.17 -1.97 18.80
CA ARG A 96 14.97 -1.48 18.09
C ARG A 96 15.25 -0.23 17.27
N TRP A 97 16.48 -0.07 16.78
CA TRP A 97 16.92 0.99 15.87
C TRP A 97 17.17 0.40 14.49
N TRP A 98 16.39 0.83 13.51
CA TRP A 98 16.45 0.36 12.12
C TRP A 98 17.54 1.08 11.35
N PRO A 99 18.60 0.40 10.88
CA PRO A 99 19.66 1.05 10.12
C PRO A 99 19.22 1.45 8.70
N ALA A 100 19.56 2.67 8.28
CA ALA A 100 19.35 3.12 6.91
C ALA A 100 20.33 2.49 5.89
N THR A 101 21.44 1.92 6.37
CA THR A 101 22.40 1.15 5.59
C THR A 101 22.92 -0.03 6.41
N VAL A 102 23.21 -1.16 5.75
CA VAL A 102 23.63 -2.38 6.46
C VAL A 102 25.10 -2.31 6.91
N VAL A 103 25.94 -1.64 6.11
CA VAL A 103 27.37 -1.48 6.41
C VAL A 103 27.60 -0.09 7.04
N ARG A 104 28.21 -0.07 8.22
CA ARG A 104 28.57 1.15 8.99
C ARG A 104 27.48 2.25 8.96
N PRO A 105 26.27 1.96 9.46
CA PRO A 105 25.16 2.89 9.47
C PRO A 105 25.50 4.20 10.17
N ARG A 106 25.12 5.31 9.54
CA ARG A 106 25.21 6.67 10.10
C ARG A 106 23.85 7.28 10.43
N THR A 107 22.78 6.67 9.94
CA THR A 107 21.40 7.07 10.24
C THR A 107 20.61 5.82 10.57
N VAL A 108 19.81 5.90 11.62
CA VAL A 108 18.82 4.88 12.01
C VAL A 108 17.47 5.52 12.28
N VAL A 109 16.42 4.74 12.15
CA VAL A 109 15.05 5.13 12.49
C VAL A 109 14.53 4.16 13.55
N THR A 110 13.97 4.62 14.65
CA THR A 110 13.47 3.68 15.67
C THR A 110 12.26 2.91 15.16
N PHE A 111 12.06 1.68 15.65
CA PHE A 111 10.85 0.91 15.36
C PHE A 111 9.59 1.65 15.82
N ARG A 112 9.68 2.47 16.88
CA ARG A 112 8.59 3.31 17.37
C ARG A 112 8.18 4.32 16.31
N THR A 113 9.13 5.04 15.73
CA THR A 113 8.89 5.98 14.62
C THR A 113 8.32 5.31 13.39
N LEU A 114 8.91 4.19 12.94
CA LEU A 114 8.43 3.47 11.76
C LEU A 114 6.99 2.97 11.94
N ARG A 115 6.66 2.46 13.14
CA ARG A 115 5.29 2.01 13.48
C ARG A 115 4.31 3.18 13.52
N LEU A 116 4.68 4.28 14.16
CA LEU A 116 3.84 5.48 14.25
C LEU A 116 3.59 6.06 12.86
N PHE A 117 4.65 6.26 12.07
CA PHE A 117 4.54 6.76 10.71
C PHE A 117 3.60 5.88 9.88
N HIS A 118 3.85 4.57 9.81
CA HIS A 118 3.00 3.66 9.04
C HIS A 118 1.53 3.69 9.53
N ALA A 119 1.27 3.79 10.84
CA ALA A 119 -0.09 3.93 11.36
C ALA A 119 -0.76 5.24 10.89
N LEU A 120 -0.05 6.37 10.99
CA LEU A 120 -0.54 7.68 10.54
C LEU A 120 -0.70 7.76 9.01
N THR A 121 0.13 7.08 8.24
CA THR A 121 -0.04 6.96 6.78
C THR A 121 -1.30 6.17 6.45
N ILE A 122 -1.54 5.01 7.07
CA ILE A 122 -2.72 4.19 6.77
C ILE A 122 -4.03 4.84 7.26
N GLN A 123 -4.00 5.45 8.45
CA GLN A 123 -5.17 6.03 9.09
C GLN A 123 -5.41 7.49 8.68
N GLY A 124 -4.41 8.36 8.87
CA GLY A 124 -4.51 9.79 8.64
C GLY A 124 -3.98 10.25 7.28
N LYS A 125 -3.48 9.33 6.45
CA LYS A 125 -2.96 9.64 5.09
C LYS A 125 -1.79 10.62 5.13
N VAL A 126 -1.09 10.68 6.27
CA VAL A 126 0.07 11.53 6.49
C VAL A 126 1.18 11.08 5.55
N ASN A 127 1.69 12.04 4.76
CA ASN A 127 2.80 11.78 3.87
C ASN A 127 4.14 11.85 4.62
N ALA A 128 5.16 11.21 4.05
CA ALA A 128 6.46 11.09 4.70
C ALA A 128 7.18 12.44 4.87
N TYR A 129 6.95 13.40 3.96
CA TYR A 129 7.59 14.71 4.02
C TYR A 129 7.09 15.51 5.22
N ASP A 130 5.77 15.60 5.40
CA ASP A 130 5.17 16.33 6.52
C ASP A 130 5.48 15.65 7.85
N PHE A 131 5.46 14.31 7.89
CA PHE A 131 5.85 13.59 9.10
C PHE A 131 7.31 13.85 9.49
N TYR A 132 8.24 13.74 8.53
CA TYR A 132 9.66 14.00 8.77
C TYR A 132 9.91 15.47 9.15
N SER A 133 9.27 16.40 8.46
CA SER A 133 9.35 17.83 8.77
C SER A 133 8.80 18.12 10.16
N GLY A 134 7.71 17.44 10.57
CA GLY A 134 7.19 17.50 11.92
C GLY A 134 8.21 17.04 12.96
N LEU A 135 8.93 15.94 12.74
CA LEU A 135 10.01 15.50 13.63
C LEU A 135 11.17 16.50 13.69
N ALA A 136 11.49 17.14 12.55
CA ALA A 136 12.48 18.21 12.52
C ALA A 136 12.03 19.42 13.35
N GLN A 137 10.75 19.79 13.29
CA GLN A 137 10.16 20.86 14.10
C GLN A 137 10.11 20.51 15.60
N VAL A 138 9.83 19.25 15.97
CA VAL A 138 9.94 18.79 17.37
C VAL A 138 11.38 18.95 17.87
N THR A 139 12.37 18.71 17.01
CA THR A 139 13.78 18.79 17.37
C THR A 139 14.29 20.23 17.41
N ASP A 140 13.95 21.05 16.43
CA ASP A 140 14.43 22.42 16.24
C ASP A 140 13.35 23.28 15.55
N SER A 141 12.35 23.70 16.31
CA SER A 141 11.22 24.51 15.80
C SER A 141 11.64 25.91 15.35
N VAL A 142 12.75 26.44 15.86
CA VAL A 142 13.24 27.79 15.55
C VAL A 142 14.22 27.78 14.36
N GLY A 143 14.80 26.62 14.03
CA GLY A 143 15.73 26.46 12.91
C GLY A 143 17.16 26.92 13.20
N LEU A 144 17.50 27.15 14.48
CA LEU A 144 18.80 27.68 14.89
C LEU A 144 19.89 26.59 14.99
N ARG A 145 19.51 25.31 15.03
CA ARG A 145 20.46 24.19 15.19
C ARG A 145 21.03 23.69 13.86
N GLY A 146 20.50 24.13 12.72
CA GLY A 146 21.01 23.75 11.40
C GLY A 146 20.94 22.25 11.13
N LEU A 147 19.80 21.61 11.46
CA LEU A 147 19.62 20.17 11.30
C LEU A 147 19.84 19.72 9.85
N LYS A 148 20.79 18.80 9.64
CA LYS A 148 21.00 18.17 8.33
C LYS A 148 19.85 17.21 8.01
N SER A 149 19.28 17.33 6.81
CA SER A 149 18.21 16.44 6.37
C SER A 149 18.70 15.01 6.17
N SER A 150 18.02 14.06 6.81
CA SER A 150 18.13 12.61 6.64
C SER A 150 16.84 12.03 6.03
N TYR A 151 16.10 12.84 5.26
CA TYR A 151 14.80 12.45 4.70
C TYR A 151 14.89 11.25 3.76
N LYS A 152 15.95 11.16 2.94
CA LYS A 152 16.13 10.06 1.99
C LYS A 152 16.38 8.73 2.72
N GLU A 153 17.15 8.78 3.80
CA GLU A 153 17.43 7.67 4.71
C GLU A 153 16.15 7.21 5.42
N PHE A 154 15.32 8.16 5.88
CA PHE A 154 14.01 7.88 6.45
C PHE A 154 13.10 7.14 5.46
N ILE A 155 12.95 7.67 4.23
CA ILE A 155 12.14 7.01 3.17
C ILE A 155 12.65 5.60 2.88
N ARG A 156 13.96 5.40 2.81
CA ARG A 156 14.53 4.06 2.60
C ARG A 156 14.13 3.10 3.72
N CYS A 157 14.25 3.52 4.98
CA CYS A 157 13.84 2.69 6.13
C CYS A 157 12.35 2.37 6.09
N VAL A 158 11.51 3.36 5.79
CA VAL A 158 10.05 3.20 5.66
C VAL A 158 9.71 2.15 4.60
N ARG A 159 10.27 2.26 3.39
CA ARG A 159 9.99 1.32 2.30
C ARG A 159 10.31 -0.12 2.68
N ILE A 160 11.51 -0.35 3.20
CA ILE A 160 11.97 -1.68 3.60
C ILE A 160 11.12 -2.21 4.78
N PHE A 161 10.80 -1.35 5.75
CA PHE A 161 9.97 -1.72 6.88
C PHE A 161 8.55 -2.14 6.46
N CYS A 162 7.90 -1.38 5.57
CA CYS A 162 6.57 -1.73 5.06
C CYS A 162 6.60 -3.04 4.27
N HIS A 163 7.59 -3.22 3.38
CA HIS A 163 7.80 -4.48 2.67
C HIS A 163 7.93 -5.68 3.62
N LEU A 164 8.85 -5.60 4.60
CA LEU A 164 9.06 -6.69 5.55
C LEU A 164 7.85 -6.93 6.46
N ARG A 165 7.04 -5.90 6.74
CA ARG A 165 5.76 -6.10 7.43
C ARG A 165 4.76 -6.89 6.61
N MET A 166 4.66 -6.64 5.30
CA MET A 166 3.81 -7.44 4.41
C MET A 166 4.29 -8.90 4.38
N CYS A 167 5.60 -9.13 4.19
CA CYS A 167 6.18 -10.48 4.22
C CYS A 167 5.92 -11.18 5.57
N LYS A 168 6.04 -10.46 6.69
CA LYS A 168 5.73 -11.01 8.02
C LYS A 168 4.26 -11.39 8.18
N ARG A 169 3.33 -10.55 7.71
CA ARG A 169 1.88 -10.83 7.75
C ARG A 169 1.55 -12.10 6.96
N ALA A 170 2.17 -12.28 5.80
CA ALA A 170 2.04 -13.47 4.97
C ALA A 170 2.94 -14.65 5.40
N ARG A 171 3.59 -14.57 6.57
CA ARG A 171 4.43 -15.63 7.14
C ARG A 171 5.62 -16.07 6.26
N ARG A 172 6.07 -15.21 5.33
CA ARG A 172 7.15 -15.53 4.38
C ARG A 172 8.50 -15.82 5.05
N ALA A 173 8.72 -15.33 6.26
CA ALA A 173 9.90 -15.64 7.05
C ALA A 173 9.96 -17.11 7.55
N HIS A 174 8.85 -17.84 7.47
CA HIS A 174 8.76 -19.26 7.82
C HIS A 174 8.79 -20.18 6.58
N ASP A 175 8.87 -19.62 5.37
CA ASP A 175 9.14 -20.41 4.18
C ASP A 175 10.59 -20.91 4.24
N LEU A 176 10.79 -22.22 4.08
CA LEU A 176 12.10 -22.86 4.10
C LEU A 176 13.04 -22.33 3.01
N LYS A 177 12.49 -21.81 1.90
CA LYS A 177 13.21 -21.19 0.80
C LYS A 177 13.29 -19.66 0.91
N GLY A 178 12.91 -19.10 2.07
CA GLY A 178 13.04 -17.68 2.35
C GLY A 178 12.00 -16.76 1.69
N VAL A 179 12.23 -15.46 1.82
CA VAL A 179 11.33 -14.40 1.31
C VAL A 179 11.43 -14.29 -0.21
N GLU A 180 12.56 -14.62 -0.79
CA GLU A 180 12.82 -14.72 -2.22
C GLU A 180 11.93 -15.73 -2.93
N ASN A 181 11.39 -16.73 -2.21
CA ASN A 181 10.44 -17.70 -2.75
C ASN A 181 8.98 -17.19 -2.77
N THR A 182 8.73 -15.93 -2.43
CA THR A 182 7.38 -15.35 -2.46
C THR A 182 6.86 -15.32 -3.89
N GLN A 183 5.72 -15.97 -4.12
CA GLN A 183 5.10 -16.05 -5.45
C GLN A 183 4.20 -14.84 -5.71
N VAL A 184 3.85 -14.67 -6.98
CA VAL A 184 2.93 -13.64 -7.46
C VAL A 184 1.62 -13.67 -6.65
N GLY A 185 1.23 -12.52 -6.12
CA GLY A 185 0.00 -12.33 -5.38
C GLY A 185 -0.03 -12.84 -3.92
N GLU A 186 1.00 -13.53 -3.43
CA GLU A 186 0.97 -14.20 -2.11
C GLU A 186 0.86 -13.25 -0.91
N LEU A 187 1.18 -11.96 -1.07
CA LEU A 187 1.07 -10.96 0.00
C LEU A 187 -0.29 -10.26 0.03
N ALA A 188 -1.16 -10.50 -0.93
CA ALA A 188 -2.50 -9.92 -0.93
C ALA A 188 -3.45 -10.68 0.01
N LEU A 189 -4.35 -9.95 0.67
CA LEU A 189 -5.38 -10.52 1.53
C LEU A 189 -6.64 -10.83 0.72
N PRO A 190 -6.97 -12.12 0.46
CA PRO A 190 -8.16 -12.50 -0.29
C PRO A 190 -9.43 -12.26 0.52
N CYS A 191 -10.56 -12.08 -0.18
CA CYS A 191 -11.87 -12.06 0.47
C CYS A 191 -12.19 -13.46 1.03
N PRO A 192 -12.49 -13.60 2.34
CA PRO A 192 -12.76 -14.91 2.93
C PRO A 192 -14.13 -15.47 2.51
N ALA A 193 -15.06 -14.62 2.06
CA ALA A 193 -16.40 -15.01 1.63
C ALA A 193 -16.53 -15.21 0.11
N CYS A 194 -15.53 -14.83 -0.69
CA CYS A 194 -15.51 -15.21 -2.11
C CYS A 194 -15.26 -16.71 -2.25
N PRO A 195 -15.77 -17.34 -3.33
CA PRO A 195 -15.51 -18.75 -3.63
C PRO A 195 -14.00 -18.99 -3.81
N ARG A 196 -13.45 -19.97 -3.06
CA ARG A 196 -12.05 -20.37 -3.06
C ARG A 196 -11.95 -21.90 -3.05
N PRO A 197 -11.62 -22.53 -4.21
CA PRO A 197 -11.49 -23.98 -4.32
C PRO A 197 -10.56 -24.56 -3.25
N GLY A 198 -11.03 -25.60 -2.55
CA GLY A 198 -10.26 -26.29 -1.50
C GLY A 198 -10.14 -25.52 -0.16
N ILE A 199 -10.83 -24.39 0.00
CA ILE A 199 -10.84 -23.62 1.25
C ILE A 199 -12.26 -23.47 1.80
N ASN A 200 -13.14 -22.81 1.05
CA ASN A 200 -14.55 -22.61 1.42
C ASN A 200 -15.51 -23.10 0.32
N MET A 201 -14.96 -23.88 -0.62
CA MET A 201 -15.70 -24.66 -1.61
C MET A 201 -15.31 -26.12 -1.42
N THR A 202 -16.19 -27.03 -1.79
CA THR A 202 -15.91 -28.47 -1.83
C THR A 202 -14.69 -28.75 -2.74
N ALA A 203 -13.97 -29.84 -2.45
CA ALA A 203 -12.79 -30.22 -3.24
C ALA A 203 -13.17 -30.63 -4.68
N ASN A 204 -14.35 -31.23 -4.84
CA ASN A 204 -14.91 -31.67 -6.12
C ASN A 204 -15.94 -30.64 -6.58
N LEU A 205 -15.52 -29.76 -7.48
CA LEU A 205 -16.39 -28.73 -8.06
C LEU A 205 -17.37 -29.31 -9.10
N GLU A 206 -17.08 -30.52 -9.58
CA GLU A 206 -17.94 -31.29 -10.48
C GLU A 206 -19.17 -31.86 -9.76
N ASP A 207 -19.11 -32.01 -8.43
CA ASP A 207 -20.21 -32.53 -7.61
C ASP A 207 -21.30 -31.46 -7.36
N ILE A 208 -21.00 -30.18 -7.64
CA ILE A 208 -21.96 -29.09 -7.46
C ILE A 208 -22.87 -29.05 -8.68
N PRO A 209 -24.18 -29.29 -8.53
CA PRO A 209 -25.08 -29.29 -9.67
C PRO A 209 -25.21 -27.87 -10.24
N PRO A 210 -25.44 -27.70 -11.56
CA PRO A 210 -25.45 -26.38 -12.21
C PRO A 210 -26.40 -25.37 -11.57
N GLU A 211 -27.55 -25.83 -11.09
CA GLU A 211 -28.53 -25.02 -10.38
C GLU A 211 -28.03 -24.44 -9.05
N GLU A 212 -26.92 -24.95 -8.48
CA GLU A 212 -26.33 -24.45 -7.23
C GLU A 212 -25.05 -23.63 -7.46
N TRP A 213 -24.59 -23.47 -8.70
CA TRP A 213 -23.37 -22.70 -9.00
C TRP A 213 -23.44 -21.27 -8.48
N TYR A 214 -24.64 -20.70 -8.38
CA TYR A 214 -24.86 -19.36 -7.84
C TYR A 214 -24.39 -19.18 -6.38
N LEU A 215 -24.33 -20.26 -5.59
CA LEU A 215 -23.79 -20.22 -4.22
C LEU A 215 -22.30 -19.88 -4.23
N TYR A 216 -21.63 -20.20 -5.33
CA TYR A 216 -20.20 -20.04 -5.53
C TYR A 216 -19.87 -19.05 -6.65
N SER A 217 -20.78 -18.13 -6.99
CA SER A 217 -20.52 -17.06 -7.96
C SER A 217 -19.37 -16.17 -7.51
N LEU A 218 -18.43 -15.90 -8.40
CA LEU A 218 -17.48 -14.82 -8.23
C LEU A 218 -18.00 -13.56 -8.94
N ILE A 219 -18.46 -12.60 -8.15
CA ILE A 219 -18.90 -11.30 -8.66
C ILE A 219 -17.77 -10.28 -8.54
N LEU A 220 -17.29 -9.78 -9.67
CA LEU A 220 -16.22 -8.78 -9.77
C LEU A 220 -16.77 -7.42 -10.17
N ALA A 221 -16.37 -6.36 -9.47
CA ALA A 221 -16.62 -4.98 -9.89
C ALA A 221 -15.33 -4.38 -10.45
N ILE A 222 -15.46 -3.73 -11.60
CA ILE A 222 -14.35 -3.22 -12.41
C ILE A 222 -14.56 -1.73 -12.62
N ASP A 223 -13.53 -0.93 -12.36
CA ASP A 223 -13.55 0.52 -12.50
C ASP A 223 -12.12 1.08 -12.48
N ALA A 224 -11.96 2.34 -12.90
CA ALA A 224 -10.71 3.07 -12.81
C ALA A 224 -10.80 4.32 -11.94
N ASN A 225 -9.76 4.53 -11.13
CA ASN A 225 -9.63 5.70 -10.28
C ASN A 225 -8.88 6.84 -11.00
N PHE A 226 -9.60 7.93 -11.23
CA PHE A 226 -9.13 9.12 -11.95
C PHE A 226 -8.19 10.03 -11.12
N LYS A 227 -8.17 9.86 -9.79
CA LYS A 227 -7.39 10.70 -8.87
C LYS A 227 -5.99 10.13 -8.61
N LEU A 228 -5.80 8.81 -8.68
CA LEU A 228 -4.53 8.12 -8.44
C LEU A 228 -3.51 8.29 -9.60
N LYS A 229 -3.12 9.54 -9.87
CA LYS A 229 -2.12 9.90 -10.89
C LYS A 229 -0.70 9.72 -10.38
N LEU A 230 0.27 9.63 -11.30
CA LEU A 230 1.71 9.71 -11.04
C LEU A 230 2.34 10.75 -11.97
N LYS A 231 2.98 11.79 -11.41
CA LYS A 231 3.69 12.78 -12.22
C LYS A 231 4.88 12.16 -12.94
N ASN A 232 5.09 12.57 -14.19
CA ASN A 232 6.27 12.17 -14.93
C ASN A 232 7.49 12.98 -14.46
N ARG A 233 8.38 12.33 -13.71
CA ARG A 233 9.60 12.94 -13.13
C ARG A 233 10.89 12.27 -13.59
N GLY A 234 10.82 11.30 -14.52
CA GLY A 234 12.00 10.54 -14.98
C GLY A 234 12.77 9.82 -13.86
N THR A 235 12.08 9.40 -12.79
CA THR A 235 12.74 8.82 -11.62
C THR A 235 13.12 7.36 -11.87
N LYS A 236 14.36 6.98 -11.50
CA LYS A 236 14.76 5.57 -11.44
C LYS A 236 14.13 4.93 -10.21
N SER A 237 13.38 3.86 -10.42
CA SER A 237 12.67 3.15 -9.35
C SER A 237 13.26 1.75 -9.18
N ILE A 238 13.44 1.34 -7.92
CA ILE A 238 13.83 -0.04 -7.54
C ILE A 238 12.56 -0.71 -7.03
N LEU A 239 12.19 -1.85 -7.62
CA LEU A 239 11.02 -2.63 -7.26
C LEU A 239 11.33 -3.60 -6.11
N PHE A 240 10.50 -3.60 -5.06
CA PHE A 240 10.59 -4.59 -3.97
C PHE A 240 9.42 -5.58 -3.90
N LEU A 241 8.27 -5.23 -4.50
CA LEU A 241 6.99 -5.94 -4.35
C LEU A 241 6.32 -6.19 -5.71
N ASP A 242 7.10 -6.28 -6.79
CA ASP A 242 6.55 -6.37 -8.14
C ASP A 242 5.69 -7.63 -8.28
N GLY A 243 4.39 -7.46 -8.54
CA GLY A 243 3.45 -8.58 -8.60
C GLY A 243 3.18 -9.34 -7.31
N TRP A 244 3.76 -9.00 -6.16
CA TRP A 244 3.62 -9.84 -4.96
C TRP A 244 2.26 -9.69 -4.25
N ALA A 245 1.42 -8.74 -4.66
CA ALA A 245 0.14 -8.44 -4.00
C ALA A 245 -0.99 -8.10 -4.99
N TYR A 246 -1.52 -6.88 -4.93
CA TYR A 246 -2.70 -6.44 -5.68
C TYR A 246 -2.33 -5.95 -7.08
N PHE A 247 -1.25 -5.18 -7.19
CA PHE A 247 -0.70 -4.80 -8.50
C PHE A 247 -0.16 -6.02 -9.24
N VAL A 248 -0.42 -6.07 -10.54
CA VAL A 248 0.19 -7.04 -11.45
C VAL A 248 1.70 -6.86 -11.56
N GLU A 249 2.41 -7.90 -12.00
CA GLU A 249 3.83 -7.81 -12.35
C GLU A 249 4.06 -6.79 -13.48
N THR A 250 5.02 -5.89 -13.28
CA THR A 250 5.25 -4.74 -14.16
C THR A 250 5.77 -5.17 -15.53
N ALA A 251 6.81 -6.02 -15.59
CA ALA A 251 7.44 -6.33 -16.86
C ALA A 251 6.51 -7.10 -17.85
N PRO A 252 5.80 -8.16 -17.44
CA PRO A 252 4.83 -8.84 -18.31
C PRO A 252 3.70 -7.91 -18.75
N TYR A 253 3.17 -7.09 -17.84
CA TYR A 253 2.11 -6.13 -18.14
C TYR A 253 2.55 -5.08 -19.17
N MET A 254 3.76 -4.53 -19.04
CA MET A 254 4.27 -3.55 -19.98
C MET A 254 4.52 -4.14 -21.37
N THR A 255 5.02 -5.39 -21.44
CA THR A 255 5.16 -6.14 -22.70
C THR A 255 3.80 -6.36 -23.36
N HIS A 256 2.80 -6.76 -22.59
CA HIS A 256 1.42 -6.89 -23.06
C HIS A 256 0.89 -5.58 -23.66
N LEU A 257 0.97 -4.47 -22.92
CA LEU A 257 0.50 -3.18 -23.40
C LEU A 257 1.19 -2.68 -24.68
N ALA A 258 2.45 -3.08 -24.90
CA ALA A 258 3.22 -2.72 -26.09
C ALA A 258 2.82 -3.56 -27.32
N ASN A 259 2.49 -4.84 -27.11
CA ASN A 259 2.17 -5.77 -28.18
C ASN A 259 0.67 -5.78 -28.54
N THR A 260 -0.19 -5.41 -27.59
CA THR A 260 -1.63 -5.34 -27.83
C THR A 260 -2.00 -3.97 -28.41
N THR A 261 -2.29 -3.93 -29.71
CA THR A 261 -3.09 -2.84 -30.26
C THR A 261 -4.48 -2.97 -29.71
N ASP A 262 -4.99 -1.91 -29.07
CA ASP A 262 -6.43 -1.86 -28.83
C ASP A 262 -7.09 -1.98 -30.19
N ILE A 263 -7.94 -2.99 -30.34
CA ILE A 263 -8.84 -3.06 -31.46
C ILE A 263 -9.54 -1.69 -31.45
N LYS A 264 -9.40 -0.92 -32.54
CA LYS A 264 -10.31 0.21 -32.78
C LYS A 264 -11.66 -0.45 -32.92
N GLU A 265 -12.37 -0.66 -31.80
CA GLU A 265 -13.61 -1.40 -31.80
C GLU A 265 -14.66 -0.53 -32.48
N ALA A 266 -14.71 -0.68 -33.81
CA ALA A 266 -15.83 -0.33 -34.62
C ALA A 266 -16.98 -1.28 -34.22
N SER A 267 -17.90 -0.73 -33.43
CA SER A 267 -19.35 -0.89 -33.57
C SER A 267 -19.96 -2.30 -33.56
N TRP A 268 -20.54 -2.69 -32.42
CA TRP A 268 -21.89 -3.27 -32.36
C TRP A 268 -22.62 -3.00 -31.02
N PRO A 269 -23.49 -1.98 -30.96
CA PRO A 269 -23.20 -0.69 -31.54
C PRO A 269 -23.27 0.40 -30.48
N ALA A 270 -22.38 1.38 -30.63
CA ALA A 270 -22.55 2.75 -30.15
C ALA A 270 -23.87 3.44 -30.62
N LYS A 271 -24.81 2.71 -31.24
CA LYS A 271 -26.14 3.16 -31.67
C LYS A 271 -27.30 2.70 -30.77
N HIS A 272 -27.15 1.67 -29.92
CA HIS A 272 -28.24 1.18 -29.03
C HIS A 272 -28.03 1.50 -27.55
N CYS A 273 -26.79 1.73 -27.11
CA CYS A 273 -26.56 2.38 -25.83
C CYS A 273 -26.69 3.89 -26.02
N SER A 274 -27.90 4.42 -25.81
CA SER A 274 -28.20 5.86 -25.85
C SER A 274 -27.63 6.63 -24.65
N SER A 275 -26.57 6.12 -24.01
CA SER A 275 -26.07 6.66 -22.75
C SER A 275 -25.50 8.06 -22.97
N GLU A 276 -26.04 9.03 -22.22
CA GLU A 276 -25.57 10.43 -22.23
C GLU A 276 -24.30 10.64 -21.38
N HIS A 277 -23.81 9.59 -20.71
CA HIS A 277 -22.68 9.65 -19.80
C HIS A 277 -21.31 9.68 -20.52
N ASN A 278 -20.39 10.48 -19.97
CA ASN A 278 -19.02 10.63 -20.46
C ASN A 278 -18.14 9.37 -20.33
N ALA A 279 -18.61 8.28 -19.70
CA ALA A 279 -17.83 7.06 -19.48
C ALA A 279 -17.36 6.41 -20.80
N LEU A 280 -18.24 6.28 -21.80
CA LEU A 280 -17.87 5.80 -23.14
C LEU A 280 -16.93 6.78 -23.89
N ARG A 281 -17.00 8.08 -23.59
CA ARG A 281 -16.09 9.11 -24.15
C ARG A 281 -14.74 9.14 -23.43
N GLY A 282 -14.70 8.66 -22.17
CA GLY A 282 -13.56 8.66 -21.25
C GLY A 282 -12.45 7.69 -21.61
N ALA A 283 -12.80 6.54 -22.21
CA ALA A 283 -11.85 5.51 -22.64
C ALA A 283 -10.78 6.05 -23.62
N ASN A 284 -11.17 7.03 -24.45
CA ASN A 284 -10.31 7.66 -25.46
C ASN A 284 -9.81 9.07 -25.07
N MET A 285 -9.96 9.49 -23.81
CA MET A 285 -9.52 10.82 -23.38
C MET A 285 -8.00 11.02 -23.61
N PRO A 286 -7.59 12.19 -24.11
CA PRO A 286 -6.18 12.46 -24.40
C PRO A 286 -5.34 12.37 -23.12
N HIS A 287 -4.26 11.62 -23.22
CA HIS A 287 -3.25 11.48 -22.19
C HIS A 287 -2.62 12.85 -21.89
N SER A 288 -2.40 13.16 -20.61
CA SER A 288 -1.54 14.27 -20.25
C SER A 288 -0.10 13.78 -20.14
N LYS A 289 0.80 14.32 -20.96
CA LYS A 289 2.25 14.01 -20.91
C LYS A 289 2.89 14.37 -19.55
N HIS A 290 2.21 15.18 -18.75
CA HIS A 290 2.62 15.52 -17.38
C HIS A 290 2.54 14.34 -16.41
N PHE A 291 1.76 13.31 -16.73
CA PHE A 291 1.62 12.12 -15.89
C PHE A 291 2.22 10.90 -16.57
N ALA A 292 3.08 10.17 -15.84
CA ALA A 292 3.57 8.87 -16.25
C ALA A 292 2.47 7.80 -16.14
N ILE A 293 1.62 7.91 -15.11
CA ILE A 293 0.40 7.12 -14.92
C ILE A 293 -0.77 8.08 -14.76
N ASN A 294 -1.80 7.93 -15.59
CA ASN A 294 -2.97 8.79 -15.58
C ASN A 294 -4.03 8.33 -14.59
N ARG A 295 -4.16 7.01 -14.36
CA ARG A 295 -5.19 6.39 -13.50
C ARG A 295 -4.74 5.04 -12.97
N VAL A 296 -5.52 4.46 -12.06
CA VAL A 296 -5.38 3.07 -11.62
C VAL A 296 -6.65 2.32 -11.96
N GLY A 297 -6.55 1.22 -12.70
CA GLY A 297 -7.66 0.29 -12.92
C GLY A 297 -7.67 -0.79 -11.85
N ALA A 298 -8.84 -1.22 -11.40
CA ALA A 298 -8.95 -2.34 -10.48
C ALA A 298 -10.16 -3.24 -10.77
N ALA A 299 -9.98 -4.52 -10.46
CA ALA A 299 -11.03 -5.49 -10.22
C ALA A 299 -11.10 -5.79 -8.72
N ILE A 300 -12.29 -5.67 -8.13
CA ILE A 300 -12.55 -5.99 -6.73
C ILE A 300 -13.69 -7.01 -6.60
N CYS A 301 -13.79 -7.69 -5.47
CA CYS A 301 -15.02 -8.41 -5.12
C CYS A 301 -16.19 -7.42 -5.00
N ALA A 302 -17.23 -7.56 -5.81
CA ALA A 302 -18.37 -6.64 -5.81
C ALA A 302 -19.23 -6.74 -4.54
N ARG A 303 -19.27 -7.92 -3.91
CA ARG A 303 -20.10 -8.19 -2.71
C ARG A 303 -19.50 -7.59 -1.44
N HIS A 304 -18.20 -7.80 -1.23
CA HIS A 304 -17.52 -7.45 0.01
C HIS A 304 -16.48 -6.33 -0.15
N LEU A 305 -16.31 -5.83 -1.37
CA LEU A 305 -15.44 -4.71 -1.73
C LEU A 305 -13.95 -4.97 -1.47
N PHE A 306 -13.49 -6.20 -1.69
CA PHE A 306 -12.08 -6.57 -1.51
C PHE A 306 -11.30 -6.37 -2.79
N TYR A 307 -10.19 -5.62 -2.73
CA TYR A 307 -9.23 -5.59 -3.82
C TYR A 307 -8.72 -7.01 -4.09
N ARG A 308 -8.71 -7.40 -5.37
CA ARG A 308 -8.33 -8.75 -5.78
C ARG A 308 -6.82 -8.89 -5.92
N VAL A 309 -6.34 -10.09 -5.63
CA VAL A 309 -4.96 -10.52 -5.93
C VAL A 309 -4.71 -10.31 -7.42
N GLN A 310 -3.60 -9.66 -7.79
CA GLN A 310 -3.28 -9.33 -9.19
C GLN A 310 -4.40 -8.59 -9.95
N GLY A 311 -5.31 -7.92 -9.22
CA GLY A 311 -6.47 -7.25 -9.78
C GLY A 311 -6.28 -5.76 -10.03
N VAL A 312 -5.06 -5.22 -9.91
CA VAL A 312 -4.81 -3.77 -10.02
C VAL A 312 -3.73 -3.48 -11.06
N VAL A 313 -3.98 -2.49 -11.91
CA VAL A 313 -3.08 -2.09 -12.99
C VAL A 313 -2.87 -0.57 -13.02
N ASP A 314 -1.70 -0.15 -13.45
CA ASP A 314 -1.43 1.25 -13.77
C ASP A 314 -1.91 1.57 -15.19
N LEU A 315 -2.73 2.61 -15.33
CA LEU A 315 -3.23 3.05 -16.63
C LEU A 315 -2.37 4.21 -17.14
N HIS A 316 -1.49 3.89 -18.09
CA HIS A 316 -0.61 4.86 -18.75
C HIS A 316 -1.38 5.79 -19.69
N ARG A 317 -2.45 5.29 -20.31
CA ARG A 317 -3.36 6.01 -21.20
C ARG A 317 -4.77 5.97 -20.58
N GLY A 318 -5.82 6.26 -21.35
CA GLY A 318 -7.21 6.06 -20.90
C GLY A 318 -7.49 4.62 -20.44
N GLU A 319 -8.76 4.32 -20.13
CA GLU A 319 -9.21 2.97 -19.79
C GLU A 319 -9.22 2.05 -21.03
N ARG A 320 -8.03 1.75 -21.53
CA ARG A 320 -7.83 0.79 -22.61
C ARG A 320 -8.31 -0.58 -22.13
N TYR A 321 -9.12 -1.27 -22.93
CA TYR A 321 -9.55 -2.64 -22.61
C TYR A 321 -8.35 -3.55 -22.36
N ALA A 322 -7.27 -3.43 -23.13
CA ALA A 322 -6.05 -4.20 -22.92
C ALA A 322 -5.50 -4.11 -21.48
N ALA A 323 -5.67 -2.97 -20.81
CA ALA A 323 -5.23 -2.79 -19.43
C ALA A 323 -6.23 -3.37 -18.42
N MET A 324 -7.52 -3.09 -18.58
CA MET A 324 -8.58 -3.57 -17.67
C MET A 324 -8.74 -5.08 -17.75
N ASP A 325 -8.72 -5.64 -18.96
CA ASP A 325 -8.70 -7.08 -19.22
C ASP A 325 -7.51 -7.73 -18.52
N TYR A 326 -6.31 -7.15 -18.63
CA TYR A 326 -5.12 -7.70 -17.97
C TYR A 326 -5.30 -7.76 -16.45
N ALA A 327 -5.92 -6.75 -15.82
CA ALA A 327 -6.24 -6.76 -14.39
C ALA A 327 -7.24 -7.88 -14.04
N VAL A 328 -8.29 -8.04 -14.84
CA VAL A 328 -9.33 -9.06 -14.63
C VAL A 328 -8.75 -10.45 -14.79
N PHE A 329 -8.12 -10.74 -15.92
CA PHE A 329 -7.60 -12.06 -16.25
C PHE A 329 -6.40 -12.45 -15.39
N SER A 330 -5.53 -11.52 -15.00
CA SER A 330 -4.46 -11.82 -14.03
C SER A 330 -5.04 -12.21 -12.66
N SER A 331 -6.08 -11.50 -12.18
CA SER A 331 -6.77 -11.86 -10.94
C SER A 331 -7.47 -13.22 -11.02
N LEU A 332 -8.13 -13.51 -12.15
CA LEU A 332 -8.81 -14.80 -12.37
C LEU A 332 -7.79 -15.94 -12.49
N GLY A 333 -6.72 -15.75 -13.26
CA GLY A 333 -5.59 -16.67 -13.35
C GLY A 333 -4.96 -16.97 -12.00
N ALA A 334 -4.79 -15.96 -11.15
CA ALA A 334 -4.19 -16.14 -9.83
C ALA A 334 -5.09 -16.92 -8.86
N THR A 335 -6.42 -16.80 -8.94
CA THR A 335 -7.29 -17.23 -7.82
C THR A 335 -8.62 -17.88 -8.20
N ALA A 336 -9.00 -17.93 -9.47
CA ALA A 336 -10.34 -18.35 -9.91
C ALA A 336 -10.33 -19.28 -11.14
N LYS A 337 -9.23 -20.00 -11.41
CA LYS A 337 -9.12 -20.97 -12.53
C LYS A 337 -10.22 -22.03 -12.59
N LYS A 338 -10.83 -22.37 -11.45
CA LYS A 338 -11.86 -23.42 -11.37
C LYS A 338 -13.27 -22.87 -11.08
N ILE A 339 -13.45 -21.56 -11.06
CA ILE A 339 -14.78 -20.98 -10.80
C ILE A 339 -15.58 -21.02 -12.08
N LYS A 340 -16.78 -21.61 -12.01
CA LYS A 340 -17.68 -21.79 -13.16
C LYS A 340 -18.63 -20.61 -13.34
N ASP A 341 -19.14 -20.01 -12.27
CA ASP A 341 -20.06 -18.87 -12.37
C ASP A 341 -19.34 -17.54 -12.09
N LEU A 342 -19.18 -16.72 -13.14
CA LEU A 342 -18.49 -15.44 -13.12
C LEU A 342 -19.44 -14.31 -13.50
N ILE A 343 -19.47 -13.27 -12.68
CA ILE A 343 -20.34 -12.12 -12.89
C ILE A 343 -19.50 -10.85 -12.86
N PHE A 344 -19.53 -10.09 -13.96
CA PHE A 344 -18.76 -8.85 -14.09
C PHE A 344 -19.67 -7.63 -14.02
N SER A 345 -19.35 -6.74 -13.10
CA SER A 345 -19.96 -5.42 -12.94
C SER A 345 -19.02 -4.37 -13.51
N TYR A 346 -19.43 -3.68 -14.58
CA TYR A 346 -18.65 -2.59 -15.17
C TYR A 346 -19.57 -1.53 -15.77
N ASP A 347 -19.26 -0.25 -15.61
CA ASP A 347 -20.06 0.87 -16.14
C ASP A 347 -20.32 0.74 -17.64
N ILE A 348 -19.32 0.25 -18.36
CA ILE A 348 -19.38 0.04 -19.81
C ILE A 348 -19.49 -1.45 -20.15
N ALA A 349 -20.05 -2.28 -19.26
CA ALA A 349 -20.21 -3.72 -19.49
C ALA A 349 -20.89 -4.02 -20.83
N CYS A 350 -21.88 -3.21 -21.23
CA CYS A 350 -22.57 -3.36 -22.52
C CYS A 350 -21.66 -3.21 -23.75
N ALA A 351 -20.60 -2.42 -23.66
CA ALA A 351 -19.61 -2.25 -24.73
C ALA A 351 -18.45 -3.24 -24.56
N TRP A 352 -17.99 -3.43 -23.32
CA TRP A 352 -16.86 -4.28 -22.99
C TRP A 352 -17.12 -5.77 -23.26
N SER A 353 -18.35 -6.25 -23.02
CA SER A 353 -18.74 -7.66 -23.18
C SER A 353 -18.76 -8.14 -24.63
N VAL A 354 -18.94 -7.24 -25.60
CA VAL A 354 -19.12 -7.57 -27.03
C VAL A 354 -17.96 -8.42 -27.58
N ASN A 355 -16.73 -8.04 -27.26
CA ASN A 355 -15.52 -8.74 -27.70
C ASN A 355 -14.79 -9.43 -26.54
N PHE A 356 -15.45 -9.62 -25.39
CA PHE A 356 -14.80 -10.18 -24.21
C PHE A 356 -14.16 -11.55 -24.47
N PHE A 357 -14.93 -12.51 -24.99
CA PHE A 357 -14.43 -13.86 -25.27
C PHE A 357 -13.36 -13.86 -26.37
N LYS A 358 -13.56 -13.06 -27.42
CA LYS A 358 -12.55 -12.88 -28.46
C LYS A 358 -11.22 -12.39 -27.89
N ARG A 359 -11.25 -11.36 -27.04
CA ARG A 359 -10.03 -10.83 -26.40
C ARG A 359 -9.39 -11.87 -25.49
N LEU A 360 -10.19 -12.59 -24.69
CA LEU A 360 -9.73 -13.69 -23.85
C LEU A 360 -8.95 -14.73 -24.67
N ASP A 361 -9.53 -15.23 -25.75
CA ASP A 361 -8.97 -16.29 -26.59
C ASP A 361 -7.72 -15.82 -27.37
N GLU A 362 -7.73 -14.59 -27.88
CA GLU A 362 -6.63 -14.07 -28.71
C GLU A 362 -5.42 -13.61 -27.90
N SER A 363 -5.60 -13.14 -26.65
CA SER A 363 -4.54 -12.42 -25.92
C SER A 363 -4.26 -12.90 -24.50
N TYR A 364 -5.13 -13.71 -23.88
CA TYR A 364 -5.02 -14.01 -22.45
C TYR A 364 -5.02 -15.50 -22.10
N THR A 365 -5.00 -16.39 -23.09
CA THR A 365 -5.02 -17.86 -22.88
C THR A 365 -3.83 -18.39 -22.08
N GLU A 366 -2.69 -17.70 -22.08
CA GLU A 366 -1.54 -18.03 -21.22
C GLU A 366 -1.74 -17.60 -19.76
N ILE A 367 -2.58 -16.60 -19.50
CA ILE A 367 -2.83 -16.02 -18.17
C ILE A 367 -4.03 -16.71 -17.51
N TYR A 368 -5.11 -16.87 -18.26
CA TYR A 368 -6.37 -17.42 -17.79
C TYR A 368 -7.10 -18.14 -18.92
N GLN A 369 -7.64 -19.32 -18.59
CA GLN A 369 -8.54 -20.07 -19.45
C GLN A 369 -9.85 -20.24 -18.70
N LEU A 370 -10.94 -19.91 -19.38
CA LEU A 370 -12.28 -20.10 -18.85
C LEU A 370 -12.61 -21.60 -18.89
N PRO A 371 -13.21 -22.18 -17.84
CA PRO A 371 -13.75 -23.53 -17.92
C PRO A 371 -14.79 -23.65 -19.04
N ASP A 372 -14.81 -24.78 -19.75
CA ASP A 372 -15.71 -25.00 -20.89
C ASP A 372 -17.20 -24.85 -20.53
N ASP A 373 -17.55 -25.19 -19.29
CA ASP A 373 -18.90 -25.12 -18.75
C ASP A 373 -19.17 -23.85 -17.92
N ALA A 374 -18.27 -22.86 -17.99
CA ALA A 374 -18.44 -21.64 -17.23
C ALA A 374 -19.59 -20.78 -17.74
N VAL A 375 -20.34 -20.20 -16.81
CA VAL A 375 -21.36 -19.19 -17.05
C VAL A 375 -20.77 -17.83 -16.77
N VAL A 376 -20.79 -16.95 -17.78
CA VAL A 376 -20.30 -15.58 -17.66
C VAL A 376 -21.45 -14.61 -17.86
N THR A 377 -21.71 -13.81 -16.83
CA THR A 377 -22.77 -12.79 -16.82
C THR A 377 -22.18 -11.40 -16.72
N PHE A 378 -22.74 -10.46 -17.46
CA PHE A 378 -22.34 -9.05 -17.45
C PHE A 378 -23.46 -8.19 -16.90
N CYS A 379 -23.11 -7.28 -16.00
CA CYS A 379 -24.04 -6.35 -15.38
C CYS A 379 -23.44 -4.94 -15.37
N ILE A 380 -24.32 -3.94 -15.40
CA ILE A 380 -23.95 -2.54 -15.18
C ILE A 380 -24.36 -2.19 -13.75
N PRO A 381 -23.48 -1.53 -12.97
CA PRO A 381 -23.81 -1.05 -11.63
C PRO A 381 -25.15 -0.27 -11.58
N LYS A 382 -25.94 -0.44 -10.52
CA LYS A 382 -27.35 0.00 -10.46
C LYS A 382 -27.54 1.52 -10.64
N PHE A 383 -26.62 2.34 -10.15
CA PHE A 383 -26.64 3.79 -10.31
C PHE A 383 -26.30 4.16 -11.75
N HIS A 384 -25.21 3.62 -12.29
CA HIS A 384 -24.80 3.88 -13.68
C HIS A 384 -25.84 3.42 -14.70
N LEU A 385 -26.48 2.26 -14.46
CA LEU A 385 -27.49 1.69 -15.35
C LEU A 385 -28.62 2.68 -15.69
N LYS A 386 -28.97 3.60 -14.78
CA LYS A 386 -30.00 4.63 -15.04
C LYS A 386 -29.65 5.51 -16.24
N ALA A 387 -28.36 5.79 -16.44
CA ALA A 387 -27.84 6.59 -17.53
C ALA A 387 -27.76 5.82 -18.86
N HIS A 388 -28.06 4.52 -18.89
CA HIS A 388 -28.10 3.74 -20.12
C HIS A 388 -29.52 3.68 -20.72
N GLY A 389 -29.59 3.34 -22.01
CA GLY A 389 -30.83 3.13 -22.75
C GLY A 389 -31.64 1.93 -22.25
N GLN A 390 -32.88 1.81 -22.73
CA GLN A 390 -33.80 0.75 -22.29
C GLN A 390 -33.26 -0.66 -22.56
N ASP A 391 -32.61 -0.87 -23.70
CA ASP A 391 -31.99 -2.16 -24.04
C ASP A 391 -30.98 -2.60 -22.98
N CYS A 392 -30.14 -1.67 -22.51
CA CYS A 392 -29.17 -1.94 -21.45
C CYS A 392 -29.85 -2.23 -20.11
N LYS A 393 -30.93 -1.49 -19.78
CA LYS A 393 -31.74 -1.68 -18.56
C LYS A 393 -32.46 -3.03 -18.53
N CYS A 394 -32.72 -3.62 -19.68
CA CYS A 394 -33.25 -4.98 -19.78
C CYS A 394 -32.13 -6.03 -19.66
N ALA A 395 -31.01 -5.85 -20.37
CA ALA A 395 -29.99 -6.87 -20.52
C ALA A 395 -28.95 -6.94 -19.38
N PHE A 396 -28.58 -5.81 -18.77
CA PHE A 396 -27.44 -5.74 -17.82
C PHE A 396 -27.86 -5.38 -16.38
N ASN A 397 -29.13 -5.57 -16.04
CA ASN A 397 -29.69 -5.14 -14.77
C ASN A 397 -29.57 -6.20 -13.68
N PHE A 398 -28.81 -5.90 -12.63
CA PHE A 398 -28.68 -6.75 -11.44
C PHE A 398 -30.01 -7.23 -10.84
N ASN A 399 -31.08 -6.43 -10.91
CA ASN A 399 -32.38 -6.85 -10.34
C ASN A 399 -33.07 -7.95 -11.15
N HIS A 400 -32.65 -8.16 -12.40
CA HIS A 400 -33.19 -9.20 -13.30
C HIS A 400 -32.20 -10.35 -13.50
N THR A 401 -31.04 -10.32 -12.83
CA THR A 401 -30.01 -11.35 -12.94
C THR A 401 -30.17 -12.35 -11.81
N GLU A 402 -30.26 -13.63 -12.14
CA GLU A 402 -30.31 -14.71 -11.14
C GLU A 402 -28.97 -14.87 -10.43
N GLY A 403 -28.97 -15.37 -9.19
CA GLY A 403 -27.75 -15.67 -8.44
C GLY A 403 -26.98 -14.47 -7.86
N VAL A 404 -27.27 -13.23 -8.25
CA VAL A 404 -26.52 -12.03 -7.76
C VAL A 404 -27.00 -11.50 -6.40
N GLY A 405 -28.12 -12.02 -5.87
CA GLY A 405 -28.73 -11.54 -4.64
C GLY A 405 -29.05 -10.03 -4.69
N ARG A 406 -28.73 -9.29 -3.62
CA ARG A 406 -28.92 -7.83 -3.55
C ARG A 406 -27.68 -7.01 -3.95
N THR A 407 -26.77 -7.58 -4.74
CA THR A 407 -25.55 -6.89 -5.18
C THR A 407 -25.88 -5.60 -5.92
N CYS A 408 -25.16 -4.51 -5.63
CA CYS A 408 -25.36 -3.21 -6.29
C CYS A 408 -24.37 -2.91 -7.43
N GLY A 409 -23.16 -3.48 -7.38
CA GLY A 409 -22.09 -3.21 -8.35
C GLY A 409 -21.30 -1.90 -8.13
N GLU A 410 -21.85 -0.94 -7.39
CA GLU A 410 -21.30 0.43 -7.22
C GLU A 410 -20.13 0.54 -6.22
N GLY A 411 -19.89 -0.49 -5.43
CA GLY A 411 -19.02 -0.34 -4.27
C GLY A 411 -17.54 -0.11 -4.60
N ILE A 412 -17.09 -0.38 -5.83
CA ILE A 412 -15.74 -0.02 -6.27
C ILE A 412 -15.56 1.49 -6.38
N GLU A 413 -16.54 2.20 -6.96
CA GLU A 413 -16.48 3.65 -7.12
C GLU A 413 -16.55 4.36 -5.76
N ALA A 414 -17.51 3.94 -4.92
CA ALA A 414 -17.62 4.43 -3.55
C ALA A 414 -16.35 4.13 -2.72
N GLY A 415 -15.76 2.95 -2.93
CA GLY A 415 -14.53 2.49 -2.28
C GLY A 415 -13.32 3.37 -2.58
N TRP A 416 -13.30 4.12 -3.68
CA TRP A 416 -12.24 5.08 -3.96
C TRP A 416 -12.13 6.18 -2.92
N ALA A 417 -13.18 6.47 -2.14
CA ALA A 417 -13.10 7.41 -1.03
C ALA A 417 -11.97 7.05 -0.04
N ASP A 418 -11.68 5.75 0.16
CA ASP A 418 -10.65 5.28 1.09
C ASP A 418 -9.21 5.46 0.56
N THR A 419 -9.04 5.49 -0.77
CA THR A 419 -7.73 5.55 -1.44
C THR A 419 -7.42 6.94 -1.99
N ASN A 420 -8.44 7.72 -2.36
CA ASN A 420 -8.32 9.04 -2.96
C ASN A 420 -7.46 10.01 -2.13
N PRO A 421 -7.56 10.06 -0.79
CA PRO A 421 -6.67 10.89 0.02
C PRO A 421 -5.18 10.53 -0.12
N ALA A 422 -4.84 9.28 -0.41
CA ALA A 422 -3.45 8.87 -0.63
C ALA A 422 -2.86 9.47 -1.92
N ALA A 423 -3.72 9.82 -2.89
CA ALA A 423 -3.34 10.32 -4.21
C ALA A 423 -2.36 11.50 -4.14
N VAL A 424 -2.56 12.41 -3.18
CA VAL A 424 -1.71 13.61 -3.03
C VAL A 424 -0.25 13.21 -2.81
N SER A 425 -0.03 12.24 -1.92
CA SER A 425 1.32 11.77 -1.59
C SER A 425 1.88 10.86 -2.68
N THR A 426 1.09 9.91 -3.17
CA THR A 426 1.56 8.89 -4.12
C THR A 426 1.86 9.48 -5.48
N ARG A 427 1.22 10.60 -5.85
CA ARG A 427 1.43 11.29 -7.12
C ARG A 427 2.83 11.84 -7.31
N GLU A 428 3.53 12.12 -6.21
CA GLU A 428 4.89 12.68 -6.22
C GLU A 428 5.99 11.61 -6.05
N MET A 429 5.63 10.36 -5.75
CA MET A 429 6.56 9.26 -5.49
C MET A 429 7.24 8.74 -6.77
N GLY A 430 8.24 7.86 -6.63
CA GLY A 430 8.69 7.02 -7.74
C GLY A 430 7.66 5.92 -8.05
N SER A 431 7.65 5.37 -9.26
CA SER A 431 6.65 4.38 -9.71
C SER A 431 6.57 3.16 -8.80
N ALA A 432 7.72 2.53 -8.50
CA ALA A 432 7.78 1.36 -7.62
C ALA A 432 7.28 1.69 -6.20
N HIS A 433 7.80 2.77 -5.62
CA HIS A 433 7.40 3.19 -4.26
C HIS A 433 5.91 3.51 -4.17
N ARG A 434 5.34 4.12 -5.21
CA ARG A 434 3.90 4.36 -5.31
C ARG A 434 3.11 3.05 -5.26
N GLN A 435 3.47 2.06 -6.07
CA GLN A 435 2.77 0.76 -6.07
C GLN A 435 2.92 0.06 -4.71
N GLU A 436 4.09 0.09 -4.08
CA GLU A 436 4.32 -0.44 -2.73
C GLU A 436 3.36 0.19 -1.70
N VAL A 437 3.24 1.52 -1.70
CA VAL A 437 2.35 2.26 -0.80
C VAL A 437 0.88 1.94 -1.09
N LEU A 438 0.48 1.89 -2.35
CA LEU A 438 -0.90 1.56 -2.73
C LEU A 438 -1.25 0.10 -2.38
N ASN A 439 -0.33 -0.85 -2.57
CA ASN A 439 -0.50 -2.24 -2.12
C ASN A 439 -0.75 -2.32 -0.60
N ASP A 440 -0.01 -1.55 0.21
CA ASP A 440 -0.23 -1.49 1.67
C ASP A 440 -1.58 -0.84 2.03
N PHE A 441 -2.01 0.18 1.28
CA PHE A 441 -3.37 0.75 1.44
C PHE A 441 -4.47 -0.25 1.12
N PHE A 442 -4.40 -0.95 -0.02
CA PHE A 442 -5.36 -1.98 -0.39
C PHE A 442 -5.37 -3.12 0.64
N GLY A 443 -4.20 -3.52 1.12
CA GLY A 443 -4.02 -4.48 2.22
C GLY A 443 -4.70 -4.04 3.51
N ALA A 444 -4.51 -2.78 3.89
CA ALA A 444 -5.17 -2.22 5.08
C ALA A 444 -6.69 -2.16 4.94
N ILE A 445 -7.20 -1.79 3.75
CA ILE A 445 -8.64 -1.76 3.45
C ILE A 445 -9.24 -3.17 3.56
N ASN A 446 -8.62 -4.15 2.89
CA ASN A 446 -9.06 -5.55 2.96
C ASN A 446 -8.99 -6.08 4.41
N TRP A 447 -7.90 -5.78 5.14
CA TRP A 447 -7.77 -6.22 6.53
C TRP A 447 -8.84 -5.64 7.46
N ARG A 448 -9.17 -4.35 7.32
CA ARG A 448 -10.26 -3.74 8.10
C ARG A 448 -11.57 -4.50 7.88
N LYS A 449 -11.89 -4.80 6.62
CA LYS A 449 -13.09 -5.58 6.26
C LYS A 449 -13.06 -7.00 6.82
N ILE A 450 -11.92 -7.69 6.78
CA ILE A 450 -11.78 -9.04 7.36
C ILE A 450 -12.12 -9.02 8.85
N LYS A 451 -11.59 -8.03 9.58
CA LYS A 451 -11.81 -7.94 11.03
C LYS A 451 -13.28 -7.72 11.41
N THR A 452 -14.03 -7.01 10.58
CA THR A 452 -15.42 -6.62 10.87
C THR A 452 -16.45 -7.43 10.08
N MET A 453 -16.06 -8.52 9.40
CA MET A 453 -16.97 -9.28 8.53
C MET A 453 -17.93 -10.18 9.32
N GLY A 454 -17.61 -10.50 10.58
CA GLY A 454 -18.45 -11.30 11.47
C GLY A 454 -19.19 -10.47 12.52
N GLU A 455 -19.07 -9.14 12.48
CA GLU A 455 -19.84 -8.17 13.27
C GLU A 455 -21.00 -7.65 12.42
#